data_AF-K2DZN2-F1
#
_entry.id   AF-K2DZN2-F1
#
_cell.length_a   1.000
_cell.length_b   1.000
_cell.length_c   1.000
_cell.angle_alpha   90.00
_cell.angle_beta   90.00
_cell.angle_gamma   90.00
#
_symmetry.space_group_name_H-M   'P 1'
#
loop_
_entity.id
_entity.type
_entity.pdbx_description
1 polymer ?
#
loop_
_entity_poly.entity_id
_entity_poly.type
_entity_poly.pdbx_seq_one_letter_code
_entity_poly.pdbx_strand_id
1 'polypeptide(L)'
;MLLCILSILISVLTGFLLVLLLWPEQKTIFSNFLLKLSLAVGLGFGGSSCLFFFWKITGLSFKWHVIAEIFLVIFLFYLFKKRDPADNSEILPISNADKSFCHKIFQAGFWIMLSLSTTFFIQISLQFPHGERDAFTIWNAHAKFLFSNKYWMDGFTNDMLWFHPDYPLLLPGIIAKFWNYIGHESVIIPVIIAFFFTFATVALLFSSISIFRGKGQGFLAASLLLGIPLFIKYGASQCADVPIGFFILATIVLLSLNKNNYKLLILAGIMAGFAGWMKNEGLLFIFSTVIAYFVVTLLKKGWKTSIKQLLFFISGILPVLAVIVYFKIQFAPPSDIFLFQNPEQIIMKLTDFSRYFVTLSAFIGAICSMGGFIAPILLLIYPFLMGTKISIETKSSILLAFVIMFLILTGYFFIYIITPYDLNWHIKTSINRLFVQLYPAFIFLYFMIVRSPEDIS
;
A
#
# COMPACT_ATOMS: atom_id res chain seq x y z
N MET A 1 -26.21 -2.91 9.46
CA MET A 1 -25.37 -4.02 8.95
C MET A 1 -25.45 -4.15 7.42
N LEU A 2 -26.63 -4.34 6.82
CA LEU A 2 -26.80 -4.50 5.36
C LEU A 2 -26.17 -3.36 4.52
N LEU A 3 -26.38 -2.11 4.92
CA LEU A 3 -25.83 -0.93 4.22
C LEU A 3 -24.29 -0.86 4.26
N CYS A 4 -23.67 -1.34 5.34
CA CYS A 4 -22.21 -1.44 5.43
C CYS A 4 -21.68 -2.49 4.45
N ILE A 5 -22.30 -3.68 4.43
CA ILE A 5 -21.96 -4.75 3.49
C ILE A 5 -22.11 -4.26 2.04
N LEU A 6 -23.18 -3.52 1.75
CA LEU A 6 -23.41 -2.92 0.44
C LEU A 6 -22.28 -1.96 0.05
N SER A 7 -21.89 -1.04 0.94
CA SER A 7 -20.79 -0.09 0.70
C SER A 7 -19.45 -0.80 0.42
N ILE A 8 -19.14 -1.85 1.19
CA ILE A 8 -17.95 -2.68 0.96
C ILE A 8 -18.04 -3.37 -0.41
N LEU A 9 -19.15 -4.03 -0.69
CA LEU A 9 -19.34 -4.79 -1.91
C LEU A 9 -19.24 -3.90 -3.16
N ILE A 10 -19.89 -2.73 -3.16
CA ILE A 10 -19.79 -1.76 -4.26
C ILE A 10 -18.34 -1.32 -4.47
N SER A 11 -17.63 -0.99 -3.39
CA SER A 11 -16.24 -0.53 -3.48
C SER A 11 -15.34 -1.63 -4.06
N VAL A 12 -15.39 -2.83 -3.47
CA VAL A 12 -14.54 -3.96 -3.90
C VAL A 12 -14.92 -4.45 -5.29
N LEU A 13 -16.19 -4.48 -5.65
CA LEU A 13 -16.66 -4.87 -6.98
C LEU A 13 -16.21 -3.87 -8.06
N THR A 14 -16.30 -2.57 -7.77
CA THR A 14 -15.76 -1.52 -8.65
C THR A 14 -14.26 -1.74 -8.88
N GLY A 15 -13.51 -1.94 -7.79
CA GLY A 15 -12.09 -2.25 -7.86
C GLY A 15 -11.81 -3.53 -8.67
N PHE A 16 -12.60 -4.58 -8.47
CA PHE A 16 -12.40 -5.86 -9.16
C PHE A 16 -12.66 -5.74 -10.66
N LEU A 17 -13.72 -5.03 -11.07
CA LEU A 17 -14.01 -4.77 -12.50
C LEU A 17 -12.91 -3.94 -13.15
N LEU A 18 -12.41 -2.91 -12.47
CA LEU A 18 -11.28 -2.11 -12.97
C LEU A 18 -10.00 -2.93 -13.09
N VAL A 19 -9.69 -3.77 -12.10
CA VAL A 19 -8.58 -4.72 -12.19
C VAL A 19 -8.77 -5.59 -13.43
N LEU A 20 -9.95 -6.19 -13.63
CA LEU A 20 -10.19 -7.06 -14.79
C LEU A 20 -10.01 -6.34 -16.12
N LEU A 21 -10.53 -5.12 -16.27
CA LEU A 21 -10.37 -4.31 -17.50
C LEU A 21 -8.91 -4.01 -17.83
N LEU A 22 -8.10 -3.73 -16.79
CA LEU A 22 -6.67 -3.43 -16.91
C LEU A 22 -5.78 -4.67 -16.80
N TRP A 23 -6.33 -5.84 -16.51
CA TRP A 23 -5.57 -7.08 -16.45
C TRP A 23 -5.35 -7.64 -17.87
N PRO A 24 -4.17 -8.20 -18.17
CA PRO A 24 -3.96 -9.00 -19.37
C PRO A 24 -5.00 -10.13 -19.47
N GLU A 25 -5.38 -10.51 -20.69
CA GLU A 25 -6.40 -11.55 -20.85
C GLU A 25 -5.90 -12.92 -20.42
N GLN A 26 -6.80 -13.71 -19.87
CA GLN A 26 -6.51 -15.04 -19.36
C GLN A 26 -7.65 -15.97 -19.74
N LYS A 27 -7.35 -17.25 -19.95
CA LYS A 27 -8.33 -18.28 -20.32
C LYS A 27 -9.52 -18.36 -19.36
N THR A 28 -9.31 -18.04 -18.08
CA THR A 28 -10.36 -18.00 -17.07
C THR A 28 -10.25 -16.77 -16.19
N ILE A 29 -11.40 -16.22 -15.79
CA ILE A 29 -11.48 -15.11 -14.83
C ILE A 29 -10.85 -15.49 -13.47
N PHE A 30 -10.87 -16.79 -13.14
CA PHE A 30 -10.33 -17.36 -11.91
C PHE A 30 -8.80 -17.48 -11.89
N SER A 31 -8.12 -17.31 -13.03
CA SER A 31 -6.66 -17.25 -13.02
C SER A 31 -6.20 -16.05 -12.20
N ASN A 32 -5.23 -16.28 -11.31
CA ASN A 32 -4.71 -15.29 -10.36
C ASN A 32 -5.81 -14.58 -9.54
N PHE A 33 -6.93 -15.26 -9.25
CA PHE A 33 -8.09 -14.66 -8.58
C PHE A 33 -7.74 -13.96 -7.28
N LEU A 34 -6.98 -14.62 -6.40
CA LEU A 34 -6.59 -14.05 -5.10
C LEU A 34 -5.76 -12.78 -5.26
N LEU A 35 -4.85 -12.73 -6.24
CA LEU A 35 -4.07 -11.53 -6.55
C LEU A 35 -4.98 -10.39 -7.01
N LYS A 36 -5.87 -10.67 -7.98
CA LYS A 36 -6.82 -9.68 -8.50
C LYS A 36 -7.76 -9.16 -7.41
N LEU A 37 -8.26 -10.04 -6.55
CA LEU A 37 -9.12 -9.69 -5.42
C LEU A 37 -8.38 -8.83 -4.39
N SER A 38 -7.12 -9.16 -4.10
CA SER A 38 -6.30 -8.35 -3.18
C SER A 38 -6.10 -6.95 -3.74
N LEU A 39 -5.74 -6.82 -5.02
CA LEU A 39 -5.62 -5.53 -5.71
C LEU A 39 -6.94 -4.76 -5.74
N ALA A 40 -8.07 -5.45 -5.92
CA ALA A 40 -9.40 -4.85 -5.96
C ALA A 40 -9.78 -4.11 -4.67
N VAL A 41 -9.30 -4.57 -3.50
CA VAL A 41 -9.51 -3.89 -2.22
C VAL A 41 -8.95 -2.46 -2.26
N GLY A 42 -7.66 -2.32 -2.58
CA GLY A 42 -7.03 -1.00 -2.64
C GLY A 42 -7.56 -0.14 -3.78
N LEU A 43 -7.77 -0.72 -4.98
CA LEU A 43 -8.31 0.03 -6.13
C LEU A 43 -9.73 0.53 -5.86
N GLY A 44 -10.55 -0.32 -5.24
CA GLY A 44 -11.93 -0.04 -4.89
C GLY A 44 -12.06 1.03 -3.82
N PHE A 45 -11.32 0.90 -2.72
CA PHE A 45 -11.31 1.89 -1.63
C PHE A 45 -10.69 3.22 -2.07
N GLY A 46 -9.59 3.18 -2.83
CA GLY A 46 -8.96 4.38 -3.39
C GLY A 46 -9.89 5.14 -4.32
N GLY A 47 -10.47 4.44 -5.32
CA GLY A 47 -11.39 5.05 -6.28
C GLY A 47 -12.66 5.59 -5.62
N SER A 48 -13.22 4.82 -4.66
CA SER A 48 -14.35 5.25 -3.85
C SER A 48 -14.07 6.51 -3.05
N SER A 49 -12.88 6.63 -2.47
CA SER A 49 -12.50 7.81 -1.69
C SER A 49 -12.36 9.04 -2.57
N CYS A 50 -11.73 8.92 -3.76
CA CYS A 50 -11.67 10.01 -4.71
C CYS A 50 -13.07 10.45 -5.19
N LEU A 51 -13.94 9.49 -5.52
CA LEU A 51 -15.31 9.79 -5.93
C LEU A 51 -16.11 10.47 -4.80
N PHE A 52 -15.96 9.98 -3.57
CA PHE A 52 -16.61 10.57 -2.40
C PHE A 52 -16.12 12.00 -2.12
N PHE A 53 -14.81 12.25 -2.24
CA PHE A 53 -14.24 13.58 -2.07
C PHE A 53 -14.83 14.58 -3.08
N PHE A 54 -14.88 14.23 -4.38
CA PHE A 54 -15.55 15.09 -5.36
C PHE A 54 -17.04 15.24 -5.07
N TRP A 55 -17.70 14.18 -4.63
CA TRP A 55 -19.11 14.26 -4.24
C TRP A 55 -19.34 15.27 -3.12
N LYS A 56 -18.48 15.30 -2.10
CA LYS A 56 -18.57 16.26 -0.99
C LYS A 56 -18.48 17.71 -1.45
N ILE A 57 -17.65 18.00 -2.46
CA ILE A 57 -17.51 19.35 -3.03
C ILE A 57 -18.81 19.82 -3.70
N THR A 58 -19.59 18.92 -4.30
CA THR A 58 -20.85 19.28 -4.97
C THR A 58 -21.94 19.77 -4.01
N GLY A 59 -21.87 19.43 -2.71
CA GLY A 59 -22.93 19.70 -1.74
C GLY A 59 -24.24 18.93 -1.98
N LEU A 60 -24.29 18.03 -2.96
CA LEU A 60 -25.48 17.26 -3.30
C LEU A 60 -25.76 16.16 -2.25
N SER A 61 -27.05 15.79 -2.14
CA SER A 61 -27.48 14.71 -1.25
C SER A 61 -26.72 13.40 -1.53
N PHE A 62 -26.31 12.71 -0.46
CA PHE A 62 -25.60 11.44 -0.54
C PHE A 62 -26.38 10.33 -1.27
N LYS A 63 -27.72 10.41 -1.35
CA LYS A 63 -28.52 9.42 -2.11
C LYS A 63 -28.10 9.34 -3.58
N TRP A 64 -27.73 10.48 -4.17
CA TRP A 64 -27.26 10.55 -5.56
C TRP A 64 -25.84 10.01 -5.72
N HIS A 65 -25.00 10.06 -4.67
CA HIS A 65 -23.70 9.39 -4.66
C HIS A 65 -23.85 7.88 -4.81
N VAL A 66 -24.77 7.27 -4.06
CA VAL A 66 -25.05 5.82 -4.12
C VAL A 66 -25.51 5.43 -5.53
N ILE A 67 -26.39 6.24 -6.12
CA ILE A 67 -26.86 6.03 -7.50
C ILE A 67 -25.69 6.10 -8.49
N ALA A 68 -24.81 7.10 -8.36
CA ALA A 68 -23.63 7.25 -9.20
C ALA A 68 -22.67 6.04 -9.08
N GLU A 69 -22.45 5.52 -7.87
CA GLU A 69 -21.63 4.31 -7.66
C GLU A 69 -22.25 3.07 -8.32
N ILE A 70 -23.58 2.88 -8.21
CA ILE A 70 -24.28 1.77 -8.87
C ILE A 70 -24.15 1.87 -10.39
N PHE A 71 -24.37 3.07 -10.95
CA PHE A 71 -24.18 3.30 -12.39
C PHE A 71 -22.75 3.05 -12.84
N LEU A 72 -21.74 3.43 -12.03
CA LEU A 72 -20.35 3.14 -12.31
C LEU A 72 -20.09 1.63 -12.37
N VAL A 73 -20.60 0.86 -11.41
CA VAL A 73 -20.47 -0.61 -11.42
C VAL A 73 -21.11 -1.22 -12.67
N ILE A 74 -22.33 -0.80 -13.01
CA ILE A 74 -23.05 -1.28 -14.20
C ILE A 74 -22.27 -0.93 -15.48
N PHE A 75 -21.77 0.30 -15.57
CA PHE A 75 -21.00 0.77 -16.71
C PHE A 75 -19.68 -0.01 -16.87
N LEU A 76 -18.94 -0.22 -15.78
CA LEU A 76 -17.70 -1.01 -15.81
C LEU A 76 -17.98 -2.48 -16.18
N PHE A 77 -19.08 -3.04 -15.70
CA PHE A 77 -19.50 -4.39 -16.09
C PHE A 77 -19.86 -4.49 -17.57
N TYR A 78 -20.53 -3.45 -18.11
CA TYR A 78 -20.81 -3.34 -19.54
C TYR A 78 -19.52 -3.26 -20.39
N LEU A 79 -18.56 -2.42 -19.99
CA LEU A 79 -17.26 -2.34 -20.65
C LEU A 79 -16.52 -3.67 -20.60
N PHE A 80 -16.60 -4.38 -19.47
CA PHE A 80 -15.98 -5.70 -19.32
C PHE A 80 -16.60 -6.71 -20.29
N LYS A 81 -17.94 -6.70 -20.48
CA LYS A 81 -18.61 -7.57 -21.45
C LYS A 81 -18.29 -7.22 -22.91
N LYS A 82 -18.03 -5.94 -23.21
CA LYS A 82 -17.71 -5.46 -24.56
C LYS A 82 -16.25 -5.64 -24.96
N ARG A 83 -15.40 -6.04 -24.03
CA ARG A 83 -13.99 -6.29 -24.31
C ARG A 83 -13.87 -7.46 -25.28
N ASP A 84 -13.22 -7.23 -26.42
CA ASP A 84 -12.91 -8.30 -27.37
C ASP A 84 -12.03 -9.35 -26.69
N PRO A 85 -12.35 -10.64 -26.81
CA PRO A 85 -11.44 -11.70 -26.41
C PRO A 85 -10.23 -11.68 -27.36
N ALA A 86 -9.12 -11.11 -26.91
CA ALA A 86 -7.88 -11.08 -27.63
C ALA A 86 -7.13 -12.42 -27.51
N ASP A 87 -6.53 -12.81 -28.62
CA ASP A 87 -5.88 -14.09 -28.86
C ASP A 87 -4.66 -14.30 -27.93
N ASN A 88 -4.68 -15.44 -27.22
CA ASN A 88 -3.60 -16.08 -26.47
C ASN A 88 -2.47 -15.18 -25.91
N SER A 89 -2.70 -14.52 -24.76
CA SER A 89 -1.58 -14.13 -23.89
C SER A 89 -1.10 -15.31 -23.05
N GLU A 90 0.23 -15.50 -23.02
CA GLU A 90 0.92 -16.51 -22.21
C GLU A 90 0.38 -16.51 -20.78
N ILE A 91 -0.12 -17.68 -20.38
CA ILE A 91 -0.49 -17.97 -19.00
C ILE A 91 0.79 -17.77 -18.18
N LEU A 92 0.76 -16.85 -17.21
CA LEU A 92 1.78 -16.86 -16.16
C LEU A 92 1.76 -18.28 -15.57
N PRO A 93 2.82 -19.08 -15.76
CA PRO A 93 2.80 -20.46 -15.34
C PRO A 93 2.60 -20.46 -13.83
N ILE A 94 1.47 -21.00 -13.37
CA ILE A 94 1.36 -21.40 -11.98
C ILE A 94 2.34 -22.55 -11.87
N SER A 95 3.47 -22.29 -11.22
CA SER A 95 4.38 -23.36 -10.82
C SER A 95 3.55 -24.38 -10.05
N ASN A 96 3.28 -25.53 -10.69
CA ASN A 96 2.74 -26.70 -10.02
C ASN A 96 3.85 -27.21 -9.10
N ALA A 97 3.96 -26.60 -7.92
CA ALA A 97 4.81 -27.12 -6.86
C ALA A 97 4.13 -28.36 -6.27
N ASP A 98 4.87 -29.45 -6.28
CA ASP A 98 4.49 -30.79 -5.86
C ASP A 98 3.83 -30.86 -4.48
N LYS A 99 3.04 -31.92 -4.28
CA LYS A 99 2.45 -32.33 -2.99
C LYS A 99 3.52 -32.83 -2.01
N SER A 100 4.66 -32.13 -1.89
CA SER A 100 5.73 -32.49 -0.97
C SER A 100 5.26 -32.34 0.48
N PHE A 101 5.88 -33.08 1.39
CA PHE A 101 5.61 -32.98 2.82
C PHE A 101 5.90 -31.56 3.36
N CYS A 102 6.97 -30.92 2.87
CA CYS A 102 7.33 -29.53 3.21
C CYS A 102 6.21 -28.54 2.86
N HIS A 103 5.56 -28.72 1.70
CA HIS A 103 4.44 -27.87 1.30
C HIS A 103 3.30 -27.90 2.31
N LYS A 104 2.94 -29.09 2.81
CA LYS A 104 1.88 -29.26 3.83
C LYS A 104 2.27 -28.60 5.15
N ILE A 105 3.54 -28.68 5.55
CA ILE A 105 4.04 -28.00 6.75
C ILE A 105 3.92 -26.48 6.62
N PHE A 106 4.38 -25.91 5.50
CA PHE A 106 4.30 -24.45 5.28
C PHE A 106 2.84 -23.98 5.23
N GLN A 107 1.97 -24.75 4.60
CA GLN A 107 0.54 -24.47 4.57
C GLN A 107 -0.09 -24.53 5.98
N ALA A 108 0.22 -25.56 6.78
CA ALA A 108 -0.28 -25.67 8.15
C ALA A 108 0.24 -24.52 9.03
N GLY A 109 1.53 -24.21 8.95
CA GLY A 109 2.14 -23.07 9.62
C GLY A 109 1.47 -21.75 9.26
N PHE A 110 1.18 -21.52 7.97
CA PHE A 110 0.45 -20.35 7.51
C PHE A 110 -0.93 -20.23 8.15
N TRP A 111 -1.72 -21.30 8.20
CA TRP A 111 -3.06 -21.26 8.79
C TRP A 111 -3.04 -21.01 10.30
N ILE A 112 -2.04 -21.57 11.01
CA ILE A 112 -1.82 -21.28 12.43
C ILE A 112 -1.48 -19.79 12.61
N MET A 113 -0.50 -19.27 11.85
CA MET A 113 -0.08 -17.87 11.92
C MET A 113 -1.22 -16.92 11.57
N LEU A 114 -2.02 -17.25 10.56
CA LEU A 114 -3.18 -16.45 10.17
C LEU A 114 -4.24 -16.42 11.29
N SER A 115 -4.50 -17.56 11.92
CA SER A 115 -5.48 -17.66 13.02
C SER A 115 -5.02 -16.86 14.24
N LEU A 116 -3.76 -17.01 14.65
CA LEU A 116 -3.15 -16.26 15.74
C LEU A 116 -3.15 -14.74 15.46
N SER A 117 -2.73 -14.34 14.25
CA SER A 117 -2.68 -12.93 13.85
C SER A 117 -4.07 -12.30 13.76
N THR A 118 -5.05 -13.04 13.28
CA THR A 118 -6.45 -12.59 13.25
C THR A 118 -6.98 -12.40 14.66
N THR A 119 -6.68 -13.35 15.56
CA THR A 119 -7.08 -13.25 16.97
C THR A 119 -6.43 -12.04 17.62
N PHE A 120 -5.13 -11.82 17.39
CA PHE A 120 -4.40 -10.67 17.92
C PHE A 120 -4.92 -9.34 17.36
N PHE A 121 -5.22 -9.27 16.06
CA PHE A 121 -5.87 -8.11 15.43
C PHE A 121 -7.20 -7.78 16.10
N ILE A 122 -8.04 -8.80 16.32
CA ILE A 122 -9.34 -8.63 16.98
C ILE A 122 -9.16 -8.15 18.42
N GLN A 123 -8.24 -8.75 19.18
CA GLN A 123 -7.95 -8.34 20.55
C GLN A 123 -7.52 -6.87 20.63
N ILE A 124 -6.59 -6.43 19.77
CA ILE A 124 -6.18 -5.02 19.71
C ILE A 124 -7.36 -4.12 19.36
N SER A 125 -8.17 -4.52 18.38
CA SER A 125 -9.33 -3.72 17.95
C SER A 125 -10.40 -3.61 19.05
N LEU A 126 -10.56 -4.63 19.88
CA LEU A 126 -11.46 -4.61 21.04
C LEU A 126 -10.91 -3.76 22.19
N GLN A 127 -9.59 -3.78 22.42
CA GLN A 127 -8.92 -2.96 23.44
C GLN A 127 -8.86 -1.48 23.06
N PHE A 128 -8.63 -1.20 21.77
CA PHE A 128 -8.48 0.15 21.22
C PHE A 128 -9.51 0.39 20.10
N PRO A 129 -10.81 0.47 20.44
CA PRO A 129 -11.88 0.60 19.44
C PRO A 129 -11.76 1.84 18.54
N HIS A 130 -11.13 2.90 19.03
CA HIS A 130 -10.89 4.14 18.26
C HIS A 130 -9.50 4.19 17.58
N GLY A 131 -8.75 3.09 17.62
CA GLY A 131 -7.39 2.99 17.11
C GLY A 131 -6.35 3.59 18.05
N GLU A 132 -5.11 3.72 17.56
CA GLU A 132 -4.05 4.44 18.27
C GLU A 132 -4.25 5.96 18.19
N ARG A 133 -3.37 6.73 18.86
CA ARG A 133 -3.44 8.19 18.93
C ARG A 133 -3.67 8.84 17.55
N ASP A 134 -2.83 8.51 16.56
CA ASP A 134 -2.95 9.04 15.19
C ASP A 134 -4.27 8.67 14.50
N ALA A 135 -4.82 7.49 14.77
CA ALA A 135 -6.14 7.13 14.24
C ALA A 135 -7.20 8.06 14.76
N PHE A 136 -7.24 8.31 16.07
CA PHE A 136 -8.21 9.23 16.65
C PHE A 136 -7.97 10.69 16.23
N THR A 137 -6.72 11.16 16.23
CA THR A 137 -6.40 12.58 16.04
C THR A 137 -6.29 13.02 14.59
N ILE A 138 -5.98 12.10 13.67
CA ILE A 138 -5.78 12.41 12.25
C ILE A 138 -6.89 11.73 11.44
N TRP A 139 -6.87 10.40 11.39
CA TRP A 139 -7.61 9.66 10.37
C TRP A 139 -9.12 9.67 10.61
N ASN A 140 -9.54 9.28 11.81
CA ASN A 140 -10.94 9.25 12.23
C ASN A 140 -11.46 10.69 12.46
N ALA A 141 -10.62 11.61 12.93
CA ALA A 141 -11.01 13.02 13.06
C ALA A 141 -11.40 13.65 11.72
N HIS A 142 -10.54 13.53 10.71
CA HIS A 142 -10.87 14.00 9.36
C HIS A 142 -12.11 13.30 8.79
N ALA A 143 -12.29 12.01 9.07
CA ALA A 143 -13.49 11.30 8.65
C ALA A 143 -14.78 11.90 9.27
N LYS A 144 -14.72 12.38 10.52
CA LYS A 144 -15.85 13.04 11.19
C LYS A 144 -16.18 14.38 10.54
N PHE A 145 -15.17 15.19 10.22
CA PHE A 145 -15.38 16.41 9.46
C PHE A 145 -16.01 16.10 8.10
N LEU A 146 -15.46 15.15 7.34
CA LEU A 146 -16.01 14.75 6.04
C LEU A 146 -17.43 14.16 6.12
N PHE A 147 -17.78 13.52 7.22
CA PHE A 147 -19.13 13.03 7.47
C PHE A 147 -20.13 14.18 7.70
N SER A 148 -19.71 15.29 8.31
CA SER A 148 -20.53 16.51 8.45
C SER A 148 -20.88 17.11 7.09
N ASN A 149 -22.11 17.64 6.93
CA ASN A 149 -22.48 18.35 5.70
C ASN A 149 -22.10 19.83 5.74
N LYS A 150 -22.09 20.45 6.92
CA LYS A 150 -21.90 21.89 7.06
C LYS A 150 -20.45 22.26 7.37
N TYR A 151 -19.77 21.44 8.16
CA TYR A 151 -18.48 21.77 8.78
C TYR A 151 -17.33 20.92 8.23
N TRP A 152 -17.47 20.38 7.01
CA TRP A 152 -16.50 19.41 6.50
C TRP A 152 -15.14 20.01 6.17
N MET A 153 -15.07 21.32 5.96
CA MET A 153 -13.83 22.04 5.66
C MET A 153 -13.06 22.46 6.93
N ASP A 154 -13.71 22.46 8.09
CA ASP A 154 -13.12 22.95 9.35
C ASP A 154 -11.92 22.10 9.82
N GLY A 155 -11.84 20.86 9.33
CA GLY A 155 -10.70 19.97 9.57
C GLY A 155 -9.41 20.35 8.84
N PHE A 156 -9.42 21.34 7.93
CA PHE A 156 -8.28 21.72 7.09
C PHE A 156 -7.67 23.08 7.48
N THR A 157 -7.86 23.51 8.73
CA THR A 157 -7.36 24.80 9.22
C THR A 157 -5.95 24.69 9.81
N ASN A 158 -5.23 25.81 9.86
CA ASN A 158 -3.91 25.91 10.51
C ASN A 158 -3.98 25.96 12.04
N ASP A 159 -5.17 26.07 12.61
CA ASP A 159 -5.35 26.24 14.07
C ASP A 159 -5.01 24.95 14.84
N MET A 160 -5.05 23.79 14.16
CA MET A 160 -4.81 22.48 14.77
C MET A 160 -3.81 21.64 13.95
N LEU A 161 -2.57 22.10 13.82
CA LEU A 161 -1.53 21.43 13.02
C LEU A 161 -1.25 19.97 13.42
N TRP A 162 -1.48 19.62 14.68
CA TRP A 162 -1.32 18.25 15.18
C TRP A 162 -2.38 17.26 14.66
N PHE A 163 -3.40 17.74 13.94
CA PHE A 163 -4.31 16.91 13.15
C PHE A 163 -3.71 16.51 11.80
N HIS A 164 -2.57 17.09 11.40
CA HIS A 164 -2.02 16.99 10.05
C HIS A 164 -3.07 17.34 8.98
N PRO A 165 -3.61 18.56 8.99
CA PRO A 165 -4.66 19.02 8.07
C PRO A 165 -4.26 18.94 6.60
N ASP A 166 -2.96 18.85 6.31
CA ASP A 166 -2.45 18.69 4.96
C ASP A 166 -2.48 17.25 4.46
N TYR A 167 -2.75 16.26 5.32
CA TYR A 167 -2.71 14.85 4.92
C TYR A 167 -3.79 14.50 3.88
N PRO A 168 -3.43 13.69 2.87
CA PRO A 168 -4.36 13.18 1.87
C PRO A 168 -5.57 12.42 2.46
N LEU A 169 -6.70 12.41 1.74
CA LEU A 169 -7.98 11.98 2.30
C LEU A 169 -8.43 10.56 1.90
N LEU A 170 -7.56 9.67 1.42
CA LEU A 170 -7.99 8.32 1.05
C LEU A 170 -8.68 7.61 2.23
N LEU A 171 -7.96 7.45 3.34
CA LEU A 171 -8.46 6.75 4.53
C LEU A 171 -9.64 7.50 5.20
N PRO A 172 -9.57 8.81 5.49
CA PRO A 172 -10.70 9.55 6.02
C PRO A 172 -11.94 9.52 5.11
N GLY A 173 -11.74 9.66 3.80
CA GLY A 173 -12.82 9.68 2.81
C GLY A 173 -13.55 8.35 2.71
N ILE A 174 -12.84 7.21 2.74
CA ILE A 174 -13.50 5.91 2.71
C ILE A 174 -14.28 5.62 4.01
N ILE A 175 -13.76 6.04 5.17
CA ILE A 175 -14.46 5.93 6.46
C ILE A 175 -15.74 6.79 6.44
N ALA A 176 -15.62 8.06 6.06
CA ALA A 176 -16.73 8.99 5.98
C ALA A 176 -17.81 8.55 4.98
N LYS A 177 -17.40 7.97 3.84
CA LYS A 177 -18.32 7.36 2.87
C LYS A 177 -19.14 6.25 3.53
N PHE A 178 -18.49 5.35 4.26
CA PHE A 178 -19.16 4.24 4.92
C PHE A 178 -20.10 4.70 6.04
N TRP A 179 -19.71 5.73 6.80
CA TRP A 179 -20.61 6.38 7.77
C TRP A 179 -21.83 7.01 7.11
N ASN A 180 -21.66 7.65 5.94
CA ASN A 180 -22.80 8.17 5.16
C ASN A 180 -23.74 7.06 4.67
N TYR A 181 -23.22 5.89 4.29
CA TYR A 181 -24.05 4.73 3.94
C TYR A 181 -24.91 4.24 5.10
N ILE A 182 -24.37 4.19 6.33
CA ILE A 182 -25.09 3.70 7.51
C ILE A 182 -25.87 4.79 8.26
N GLY A 183 -25.61 6.07 7.96
CA GLY A 183 -26.29 7.24 8.53
C GLY A 183 -25.80 7.69 9.91
N HIS A 184 -24.73 7.12 10.44
CA HIS A 184 -24.16 7.49 11.75
C HIS A 184 -22.67 7.16 11.85
N GLU A 185 -21.96 7.81 12.78
CA GLU A 185 -20.59 7.44 13.13
C GLU A 185 -20.57 6.05 13.76
N SER A 186 -19.72 5.16 13.24
CA SER A 186 -19.59 3.80 13.74
C SER A 186 -18.15 3.39 13.91
N VAL A 187 -17.85 2.92 15.11
CA VAL A 187 -16.52 2.51 15.57
C VAL A 187 -15.99 1.30 14.80
N ILE A 188 -16.86 0.40 14.33
CA ILE A 188 -16.45 -0.81 13.62
C ILE A 188 -15.95 -0.53 12.18
N ILE A 189 -16.34 0.60 11.59
CA ILE A 189 -16.04 0.90 10.20
C ILE A 189 -14.54 1.10 9.95
N PRO A 190 -13.82 1.96 10.71
CA PRO A 190 -12.36 2.03 10.64
C PRO A 190 -11.68 0.66 10.85
N VAL A 191 -12.16 -0.13 11.81
CA VAL A 191 -11.63 -1.49 12.09
C VAL A 191 -11.77 -2.41 10.87
N ILE A 192 -12.93 -2.41 10.21
CA ILE A 192 -13.16 -3.23 9.01
C ILE A 192 -12.23 -2.79 7.87
N ILE A 193 -12.08 -1.48 7.64
CA ILE A 193 -11.20 -0.97 6.59
C ILE A 193 -9.74 -1.35 6.88
N ALA A 194 -9.31 -1.22 8.14
CA ALA A 194 -7.99 -1.64 8.60
C ALA A 194 -7.76 -3.16 8.42
N PHE A 195 -8.78 -3.98 8.71
CA PHE A 195 -8.77 -5.43 8.47
C PHE A 195 -8.56 -5.74 6.98
N PHE A 196 -9.34 -5.11 6.11
CA PHE A 196 -9.23 -5.30 4.66
C PHE A 196 -7.82 -4.96 4.14
N PHE A 197 -7.25 -3.82 4.50
CA PHE A 197 -5.88 -3.48 4.08
C PHE A 197 -4.83 -4.45 4.64
N THR A 198 -4.95 -4.83 5.92
CA THR A 198 -3.99 -5.73 6.57
C THR A 198 -3.97 -7.10 5.90
N PHE A 199 -5.12 -7.76 5.76
CA PHE A 199 -5.19 -9.10 5.21
C PHE A 199 -5.13 -9.13 3.68
N ALA A 200 -5.55 -8.07 2.98
CA ALA A 200 -5.28 -7.94 1.55
C ALA A 200 -3.78 -7.79 1.26
N THR A 201 -2.99 -7.16 2.15
CA THR A 201 -1.53 -7.11 2.02
C THR A 201 -0.91 -8.50 2.12
N VAL A 202 -1.38 -9.31 3.09
CA VAL A 202 -0.93 -10.71 3.26
C VAL A 202 -1.31 -11.54 2.04
N ALA A 203 -2.55 -11.42 1.55
CA ALA A 203 -3.03 -12.13 0.37
C ALA A 203 -2.29 -11.70 -0.92
N LEU A 204 -1.98 -10.41 -1.07
CA LEU A 204 -1.19 -9.85 -2.16
C LEU A 204 0.25 -10.41 -2.15
N LEU A 205 0.90 -10.43 -0.98
CA LEU A 205 2.24 -10.99 -0.82
C LEU A 205 2.26 -12.50 -1.13
N PHE A 206 1.35 -13.27 -0.51
CA PHE A 206 1.21 -14.70 -0.76
C PHE A 206 1.04 -15.01 -2.24
N SER A 207 0.07 -14.36 -2.88
CA SER A 207 -0.31 -14.66 -4.27
C SER A 207 0.76 -14.22 -5.26
N SER A 208 1.40 -13.07 -5.05
CA SER A 208 2.50 -12.60 -5.91
C SER A 208 3.73 -13.51 -5.83
N ILE A 209 4.20 -13.86 -4.63
CA ILE A 209 5.32 -14.79 -4.47
C ILE A 209 4.96 -16.18 -4.99
N SER A 210 3.71 -16.64 -4.80
CA SER A 210 3.26 -17.92 -5.36
C SER A 210 3.37 -17.97 -6.89
N ILE A 211 3.11 -16.85 -7.57
CA ILE A 211 3.25 -16.74 -9.03
C ILE A 211 4.73 -16.78 -9.45
N PHE A 212 5.61 -16.07 -8.74
CA PHE A 212 7.03 -15.99 -9.13
C PHE A 212 7.89 -17.17 -8.67
N ARG A 213 7.57 -17.76 -7.52
CA ARG A 213 8.45 -18.67 -6.76
C ARG A 213 7.73 -19.93 -6.25
N GLY A 214 6.45 -20.12 -6.58
CA GLY A 214 5.66 -21.26 -6.14
C GLY A 214 5.00 -21.09 -4.78
N LYS A 215 3.95 -21.89 -4.51
CA LYS A 215 3.07 -21.73 -3.34
C LYS A 215 3.77 -21.95 -2.00
N GLY A 216 4.79 -22.81 -1.92
CA GLY A 216 5.56 -23.03 -0.69
C GLY A 216 6.25 -21.74 -0.21
N GLN A 217 6.97 -21.06 -1.12
CA GLN A 217 7.54 -19.73 -0.87
C GLN A 217 6.46 -18.70 -0.54
N GLY A 218 5.30 -18.76 -1.21
CA GLY A 218 4.16 -17.91 -0.90
C GLY A 218 3.70 -18.05 0.55
N PHE A 219 3.51 -19.29 1.03
CA PHE A 219 3.12 -19.56 2.42
C PHE A 219 4.17 -19.08 3.42
N LEU A 220 5.46 -19.30 3.13
CA LEU A 220 6.55 -18.81 3.98
C LEU A 220 6.61 -17.28 4.05
N ALA A 221 6.51 -16.60 2.91
CA ALA A 221 6.52 -15.13 2.85
C ALA A 221 5.37 -14.52 3.65
N ALA A 222 4.16 -15.07 3.47
CA ALA A 222 2.98 -14.59 4.18
C ALA A 222 3.04 -14.92 5.69
N SER A 223 3.53 -16.10 6.06
CA SER A 223 3.73 -16.49 7.47
C SER A 223 4.76 -15.60 8.15
N LEU A 224 5.84 -15.23 7.45
CA LEU A 224 6.84 -14.31 7.97
C LEU A 224 6.25 -12.93 8.24
N LEU A 225 5.46 -12.38 7.31
CA LEU A 225 4.80 -11.08 7.52
C LEU A 225 3.82 -11.11 8.69
N LEU A 226 3.00 -12.16 8.78
CA LEU A 226 2.07 -12.39 9.90
C LEU A 226 2.81 -12.57 11.23
N GLY A 227 4.02 -13.15 11.19
CA GLY A 227 4.88 -13.35 12.35
C GLY A 227 5.57 -12.10 12.88
N ILE A 228 5.44 -10.95 12.20
CA ILE A 228 5.96 -9.67 12.69
C ILE A 228 4.87 -8.99 13.54
N PRO A 229 4.99 -8.95 14.89
CA PRO A 229 3.91 -8.43 15.73
C PRO A 229 3.59 -6.96 15.48
N LEU A 230 4.60 -6.17 15.09
CA LEU A 230 4.42 -4.77 14.71
C LEU A 230 3.50 -4.61 13.50
N PHE A 231 3.57 -5.51 12.52
CA PHE A 231 2.70 -5.44 11.34
C PHE A 231 1.22 -5.61 11.73
N ILE A 232 0.90 -6.59 12.58
CA ILE A 232 -0.47 -6.78 13.06
C ILE A 232 -0.91 -5.65 13.99
N LYS A 233 -0.01 -5.17 14.86
CA LYS A 233 -0.30 -4.04 15.76
C LYS A 233 -0.70 -2.78 14.98
N TYR A 234 0.12 -2.36 14.01
CA TYR A 234 -0.20 -1.22 13.16
C TYR A 234 -1.28 -1.52 12.12
N GLY A 235 -1.52 -2.78 11.80
CA GLY A 235 -2.67 -3.20 11.00
C GLY A 235 -3.99 -2.95 11.74
N ALA A 236 -4.03 -3.21 13.05
CA ALA A 236 -5.18 -2.98 13.91
C ALA A 236 -5.29 -1.54 14.45
N SER A 237 -4.26 -0.71 14.27
CA SER A 237 -4.20 0.64 14.86
C SER A 237 -5.12 1.65 14.18
N GLN A 238 -5.74 1.30 13.04
CA GLN A 238 -6.56 2.17 12.21
C GLN A 238 -5.78 3.35 11.58
N CYS A 239 -4.44 3.26 11.55
CA CYS A 239 -3.58 4.23 10.90
C CYS A 239 -3.30 3.89 9.42
N ALA A 240 -2.81 4.88 8.67
CA ALA A 240 -2.50 4.74 7.25
C ALA A 240 -1.21 3.93 6.93
N ASP A 241 -0.44 3.50 7.92
CA ASP A 241 0.90 2.91 7.72
C ASP A 241 0.87 1.52 7.05
N VAL A 242 -0.04 0.63 7.44
CA VAL A 242 -0.24 -0.63 6.70
C VAL A 242 -0.92 -0.41 5.34
N PRO A 243 -1.97 0.44 5.23
CA PRO A 243 -2.55 0.79 3.93
C PRO A 243 -1.58 1.37 2.90
N ILE A 244 -0.63 2.23 3.27
CA ILE A 244 0.38 2.71 2.31
C ILE A 244 1.35 1.58 1.93
N GLY A 245 1.73 0.72 2.87
CA GLY A 245 2.56 -0.46 2.59
C GLY A 245 1.89 -1.44 1.62
N PHE A 246 0.56 -1.58 1.69
CA PHE A 246 -0.23 -2.30 0.69
C PHE A 246 -0.02 -1.71 -0.72
N PHE A 247 -0.16 -0.40 -0.88
CA PHE A 247 -0.03 0.26 -2.20
C PHE A 247 1.40 0.22 -2.74
N ILE A 248 2.40 0.32 -1.86
CA ILE A 248 3.81 0.14 -2.22
C ILE A 248 4.04 -1.26 -2.78
N LEU A 249 3.60 -2.30 -2.05
CA LEU A 249 3.72 -3.69 -2.50
C LEU A 249 2.95 -3.92 -3.81
N ALA A 250 1.71 -3.44 -3.92
CA ALA A 250 0.88 -3.60 -5.11
C ALA A 250 1.56 -3.02 -6.35
N THR A 251 2.11 -1.82 -6.23
CA THR A 251 2.85 -1.15 -7.30
C THR A 251 4.07 -1.98 -7.72
N ILE A 252 4.91 -2.41 -6.77
CA ILE A 252 6.12 -3.20 -7.05
C ILE A 252 5.76 -4.54 -7.70
N VAL A 253 4.72 -5.23 -7.21
CA VAL A 253 4.24 -6.50 -7.79
C VAL A 253 3.76 -6.30 -9.22
N LEU A 254 2.96 -5.27 -9.51
CA LEU A 254 2.46 -4.99 -10.85
C LEU A 254 3.59 -4.62 -11.82
N LEU A 255 4.56 -3.81 -11.38
CA LEU A 255 5.77 -3.51 -12.15
C LEU A 255 6.62 -4.76 -12.40
N SER A 256 6.63 -5.71 -11.46
CA SER A 256 7.35 -6.99 -11.59
C SER A 256 6.65 -7.95 -12.55
N LEU A 257 5.31 -7.92 -12.62
CA LEU A 257 4.50 -8.72 -13.54
C LEU A 257 4.46 -8.13 -14.95
N ASN A 258 4.90 -6.89 -15.13
CA ASN A 258 4.89 -6.20 -16.40
C ASN A 258 5.90 -6.80 -17.39
N LYS A 259 5.45 -7.78 -18.18
CA LYS A 259 6.15 -8.30 -19.37
C LYS A 259 5.86 -7.43 -20.60
N ASN A 260 6.15 -6.13 -20.52
CA ASN A 260 5.80 -5.11 -21.53
C ASN A 260 4.28 -4.92 -21.76
N ASN A 261 3.46 -5.22 -20.76
CA ASN A 261 2.02 -4.98 -20.81
C ASN A 261 1.68 -3.59 -20.25
N TYR A 262 1.30 -2.68 -21.14
CA TYR A 262 0.98 -1.29 -20.77
C TYR A 262 -0.22 -1.18 -19.82
N LYS A 263 -1.18 -2.10 -19.83
CA LYS A 263 -2.32 -2.05 -18.91
C LYS A 263 -1.90 -2.31 -17.45
N LEU A 264 -0.95 -3.22 -17.23
CA LEU A 264 -0.35 -3.44 -15.91
C LEU A 264 0.45 -2.22 -15.43
N LEU A 265 1.09 -1.48 -16.35
CA LEU A 265 1.77 -0.23 -16.01
C LEU A 265 0.79 0.86 -15.58
N ILE A 266 -0.33 1.02 -16.29
CA ILE A 266 -1.40 1.94 -15.88
C ILE A 266 -1.91 1.55 -14.49
N LEU A 267 -2.19 0.26 -14.27
CA LEU A 267 -2.67 -0.21 -12.97
C LEU A 267 -1.64 0.02 -11.85
N ALA A 268 -0.35 -0.19 -12.11
CA ALA A 268 0.73 0.12 -11.17
C ALA A 268 0.77 1.62 -10.85
N GLY A 269 0.59 2.47 -11.86
CA GLY A 269 0.52 3.92 -11.70
C GLY A 269 -0.65 4.37 -10.83
N ILE A 270 -1.83 3.77 -11.02
CA ILE A 270 -3.01 4.05 -10.18
C ILE A 270 -2.74 3.66 -8.72
N MET A 271 -2.15 2.49 -8.48
CA MET A 271 -1.79 2.05 -7.11
C MET A 271 -0.78 2.99 -6.46
N ALA A 272 0.24 3.45 -7.21
CA ALA A 272 1.19 4.45 -6.73
C ALA A 272 0.50 5.79 -6.43
N GLY A 273 -0.41 6.23 -7.30
CA GLY A 273 -1.25 7.40 -7.07
C GLY A 273 -2.04 7.31 -5.77
N PHE A 274 -2.66 6.15 -5.48
CA PHE A 274 -3.38 5.94 -4.23
C PHE A 274 -2.49 5.88 -2.99
N ALA A 275 -1.22 5.46 -3.10
CA ALA A 275 -0.27 5.67 -2.02
C ALA A 275 -0.13 7.17 -1.71
N GLY A 276 0.01 8.01 -2.75
CA GLY A 276 0.04 9.47 -2.60
C GLY A 276 -1.26 10.07 -2.06
N TRP A 277 -2.42 9.46 -2.33
CA TRP A 277 -3.70 9.89 -1.75
C TRP A 277 -3.94 9.35 -0.33
N MET A 278 -3.09 8.43 0.16
CA MET A 278 -3.19 7.83 1.49
C MET A 278 -2.48 8.64 2.57
N LYS A 279 -1.24 9.04 2.32
CA LYS A 279 -0.36 9.73 3.28
C LYS A 279 0.72 10.50 2.52
N ASN A 280 1.31 11.53 3.12
CA ASN A 280 2.35 12.35 2.46
C ASN A 280 3.57 11.53 2.00
N GLU A 281 3.97 10.50 2.75
CA GLU A 281 5.05 9.58 2.35
C GLU A 281 4.77 8.89 1.01
N GLY A 282 3.50 8.78 0.62
CA GLY A 282 3.11 8.26 -0.69
C GLY A 282 3.56 9.13 -1.86
N LEU A 283 3.72 10.45 -1.67
CA LEU A 283 4.28 11.34 -2.68
C LEU A 283 5.77 11.07 -2.90
N LEU A 284 6.52 10.86 -1.81
CA LEU A 284 7.91 10.41 -1.88
C LEU A 284 8.01 9.06 -2.58
N PHE A 285 7.07 8.14 -2.33
CA PHE A 285 7.00 6.85 -3.01
C PHE A 285 6.76 7.00 -4.52
N ILE A 286 5.81 7.84 -4.95
CA ILE A 286 5.57 8.12 -6.38
C ILE A 286 6.85 8.63 -7.03
N PHE A 287 7.49 9.63 -6.43
CA PHE A 287 8.73 10.21 -6.95
C PHE A 287 9.86 9.17 -7.07
N SER A 288 10.08 8.41 -6.00
CA SER A 288 11.06 7.33 -5.95
C SER A 288 10.80 6.26 -7.03
N THR A 289 9.53 5.91 -7.25
CA THR A 289 9.13 4.91 -8.24
C THR A 289 9.32 5.40 -9.66
N VAL A 290 8.97 6.67 -9.96
CA VAL A 290 9.20 7.27 -11.27
C VAL A 290 10.69 7.27 -11.62
N ILE A 291 11.55 7.72 -10.70
CA ILE A 291 13.00 7.74 -10.91
C ILE A 291 13.54 6.33 -11.10
N ALA A 292 13.25 5.43 -10.15
CA ALA A 292 13.75 4.06 -10.19
C ALA A 292 13.31 3.35 -11.47
N TYR A 293 12.03 3.48 -11.85
CA TYR A 293 11.49 2.86 -13.04
C TYR A 293 12.13 3.41 -14.32
N PHE A 294 12.30 4.73 -14.40
CA PHE A 294 12.96 5.37 -15.55
C PHE A 294 14.41 4.93 -15.69
N VAL A 295 15.20 5.01 -14.61
CA VAL A 295 16.64 4.65 -14.61
C VAL A 295 16.84 3.18 -14.94
N VAL A 296 16.12 2.27 -14.26
CA VAL A 296 16.27 0.82 -14.49
C VAL A 296 15.85 0.44 -15.91
N THR A 297 14.78 1.03 -16.43
CA THR A 297 14.32 0.75 -17.80
C THR A 297 15.26 1.37 -18.83
N LEU A 298 15.80 2.57 -18.58
CA LEU A 298 16.76 3.26 -19.46
C LEU A 298 18.02 2.43 -19.65
N LEU A 299 18.60 1.94 -18.55
CA LEU A 299 19.81 1.12 -18.59
C LEU A 299 19.60 -0.22 -19.29
N LYS A 300 18.38 -0.76 -19.32
CA LYS A 300 18.09 -2.10 -19.88
C LYS A 300 17.50 -2.10 -21.29
N LYS A 301 16.63 -1.14 -21.60
CA LYS A 301 15.80 -1.13 -22.83
C LYS A 301 15.99 0.12 -23.69
N GLY A 302 16.84 1.05 -23.25
CA GLY A 302 17.14 2.29 -23.96
C GLY A 302 16.04 3.35 -23.84
N TRP A 303 16.39 4.57 -24.22
CA TRP A 303 15.62 5.79 -24.00
C TRP A 303 14.18 5.76 -24.53
N LYS A 304 13.98 5.36 -25.80
CA LYS A 304 12.65 5.38 -26.45
C LYS A 304 11.65 4.48 -25.72
N THR A 305 12.06 3.27 -25.37
CA THR A 305 11.21 2.30 -24.66
C THR A 305 10.90 2.78 -23.25
N SER A 306 11.88 3.36 -22.55
CA SER A 306 11.72 3.89 -21.20
C SER A 306 10.71 5.00 -21.14
N ILE A 307 10.77 5.98 -22.04
CA ILE A 307 9.78 7.06 -22.10
C ILE A 307 8.39 6.48 -22.35
N LYS A 308 8.24 5.59 -23.35
CA LYS A 308 6.93 5.02 -23.67
C LYS A 308 6.33 4.27 -22.47
N GLN A 309 7.11 3.43 -21.79
CA GLN A 309 6.64 2.70 -20.60
C GLN A 309 6.33 3.65 -19.45
N LEU A 310 7.17 4.66 -19.23
CA LEU A 310 6.94 5.67 -18.21
C LEU A 310 5.66 6.47 -18.46
N LEU A 311 5.35 6.82 -19.71
CA LEU A 311 4.09 7.52 -20.07
C LEU A 311 2.85 6.72 -19.68
N PHE A 312 2.84 5.41 -19.92
CA PHE A 312 1.73 4.54 -19.48
C PHE A 312 1.63 4.47 -17.95
N PHE A 313 2.75 4.36 -17.25
CA PHE A 313 2.77 4.40 -15.79
C PHE A 313 2.24 5.76 -15.25
N ILE A 314 2.72 6.87 -15.79
CA ILE A 314 2.28 8.23 -15.43
C ILE A 314 0.80 8.43 -15.75
N SER A 315 0.30 7.87 -16.86
CA SER A 315 -1.14 7.97 -17.20
C SER A 315 -2.04 7.32 -16.14
N GLY A 316 -1.54 6.32 -15.42
CA GLY A 316 -2.22 5.75 -14.26
C GLY A 316 -2.14 6.62 -13.00
N ILE A 317 -1.02 7.30 -12.79
CA ILE A 317 -0.85 8.23 -11.65
C ILE A 317 -1.73 9.47 -11.81
N LEU A 318 -1.80 10.01 -13.03
CA LEU A 318 -2.30 11.35 -13.33
C LEU A 318 -3.72 11.63 -12.77
N PRO A 319 -4.72 10.74 -12.90
CA PRO A 319 -6.05 10.98 -12.37
C PRO A 319 -6.04 11.18 -10.85
N VAL A 320 -5.27 10.37 -10.11
CA VAL A 320 -5.19 10.46 -8.65
C VAL A 320 -4.34 11.66 -8.23
N LEU A 321 -3.26 11.94 -8.97
CA LEU A 321 -2.43 13.11 -8.71
C LEU A 321 -3.20 14.41 -8.92
N ALA A 322 -4.10 14.47 -9.91
CA ALA A 322 -4.99 15.61 -10.08
C ALA A 322 -5.90 15.84 -8.85
N VAL A 323 -6.42 14.76 -8.24
CA VAL A 323 -7.17 14.85 -6.97
C VAL A 323 -6.29 15.41 -5.85
N ILE A 324 -5.08 14.87 -5.70
CA ILE A 324 -4.14 15.30 -4.66
C ILE A 324 -3.80 16.79 -4.84
N VAL A 325 -3.43 17.21 -6.06
CA VAL A 325 -3.06 18.60 -6.36
C VAL A 325 -4.25 19.53 -6.12
N TYR A 326 -5.45 19.15 -6.57
CA TYR A 326 -6.64 19.93 -6.32
C TYR A 326 -6.90 20.09 -4.81
N PHE A 327 -6.81 19.00 -4.04
CA PHE A 327 -6.94 19.06 -2.58
C PHE A 327 -5.88 19.95 -1.95
N LYS A 328 -4.61 19.79 -2.36
CA LYS A 328 -3.48 20.53 -1.80
C LYS A 328 -3.54 22.04 -2.09
N ILE A 329 -4.10 22.43 -3.23
CA ILE A 329 -4.24 23.85 -3.61
C ILE A 329 -5.46 24.49 -2.96
N GLN A 330 -6.58 23.78 -2.90
CA GLN A 330 -7.87 24.37 -2.50
C GLN A 330 -8.14 24.28 -1.00
N PHE A 331 -7.62 23.26 -0.31
CA PHE A 331 -8.02 22.97 1.07
C PHE A 331 -6.83 22.77 2.01
N ALA A 332 -5.77 22.09 1.57
CA ALA A 332 -4.67 21.73 2.47
C ALA A 332 -3.80 22.94 2.83
N PRO A 333 -3.46 23.15 4.11
CA PRO A 333 -2.41 24.07 4.48
C PRO A 333 -1.01 23.51 4.12
N PRO A 334 0.05 24.34 4.20
CA PRO A 334 1.42 23.88 4.07
C PRO A 334 1.78 22.84 5.15
N SER A 335 2.65 21.88 4.81
CA SER A 335 3.11 20.87 5.79
C SER A 335 3.87 21.52 6.94
N ASP A 336 3.54 21.05 8.15
CA ASP A 336 4.19 21.35 9.43
C ASP A 336 5.72 21.25 9.42
N ILE A 337 6.29 20.31 8.65
CA ILE A 337 7.75 20.14 8.51
C ILE A 337 8.41 21.39 7.92
N PHE A 338 7.75 22.05 6.97
CA PHE A 338 8.30 23.21 6.25
C PHE A 338 7.77 24.54 6.76
N LEU A 339 6.57 24.56 7.35
CA LEU A 339 5.89 25.78 7.79
C LEU A 339 6.70 26.59 8.81
N PHE A 340 7.44 25.91 9.69
CA PHE A 340 8.18 26.53 10.81
C PHE A 340 9.68 26.65 10.59
N GLN A 341 10.15 26.49 9.34
CA GLN A 341 11.59 26.48 9.06
C GLN A 341 11.96 27.44 7.94
N ASN A 342 12.98 28.25 8.20
CA ASN A 342 13.63 29.05 7.15
C ASN A 342 14.76 28.24 6.48
N PRO A 343 15.14 28.54 5.23
CA PRO A 343 16.20 27.83 4.52
C PRO A 343 17.53 27.75 5.28
N GLU A 344 17.90 28.80 6.01
CA GLU A 344 19.12 28.82 6.84
C GLU A 344 19.11 27.76 7.94
N GLN A 345 17.97 27.57 8.62
CA GLN A 345 17.81 26.55 9.67
C GLN A 345 17.91 25.14 9.10
N ILE A 346 17.40 24.92 7.87
CA ILE A 346 17.53 23.64 7.17
C ILE A 346 19.01 23.37 6.85
N ILE A 347 19.73 24.37 6.35
CA ILE A 347 21.17 24.25 6.05
C ILE A 347 21.95 23.91 7.33
N MET A 348 21.69 24.60 8.44
CA MET A 348 22.34 24.31 9.72
C MET A 348 22.14 22.85 10.15
N LYS A 349 20.92 22.31 10.00
CA LYS A 349 20.62 20.91 10.33
C LYS A 349 21.28 19.92 9.39
N LEU A 350 21.42 20.24 8.11
CA LEU A 350 22.13 19.42 7.14
C LEU A 350 23.64 19.36 7.44
N THR A 351 24.21 20.41 8.04
CA THR A 351 25.62 20.42 8.45
C THR A 351 25.87 19.81 9.84
N ASP A 352 24.82 19.45 10.57
CA ASP A 352 24.93 18.86 11.91
C ASP A 352 25.11 17.34 11.83
N PHE A 353 26.38 16.91 11.82
CA PHE A 353 26.77 15.49 11.77
C PHE A 353 26.21 14.63 12.91
N SER A 354 25.87 15.23 14.07
CA SER A 354 25.29 14.47 15.19
C SER A 354 23.93 13.86 14.82
N ARG A 355 23.14 14.58 14.02
CA ARG A 355 21.82 14.12 13.53
C ARG A 355 21.95 12.88 12.66
N TYR A 356 23.01 12.81 11.84
CA TYR A 356 23.28 11.65 10.98
C TYR A 356 23.59 10.41 11.81
N PHE A 357 24.43 10.54 12.84
CA PHE A 357 24.78 9.42 13.71
C PHE A 357 23.58 8.89 14.50
N VAL A 358 22.78 9.80 15.09
CA VAL A 358 21.56 9.43 15.84
C VAL A 358 20.55 8.74 14.93
N THR A 359 20.31 9.31 13.74
CA THR A 359 19.36 8.75 12.76
C THR A 359 19.83 7.40 12.25
N LEU A 360 21.11 7.25 11.90
CA LEU A 360 21.67 5.99 11.40
C LEU A 360 21.60 4.89 12.48
N SER A 361 21.95 5.22 13.71
CA SER A 361 21.86 4.29 14.85
C SER A 361 20.42 3.82 15.08
N ALA A 362 19.45 4.73 14.96
CA ALA A 362 18.05 4.38 15.07
C ALA A 362 17.57 3.47 13.93
N PHE A 363 18.00 3.71 12.69
CA PHE A 363 17.66 2.85 11.54
C PHE A 363 18.22 1.43 11.72
N ILE A 364 19.47 1.32 12.17
CA ILE A 364 20.10 0.02 12.48
C ILE A 364 19.31 -0.68 13.59
N GLY A 365 18.97 0.05 14.66
CA GLY A 365 18.16 -0.48 15.76
C GLY A 365 16.78 -0.98 15.29
N ALA A 366 16.11 -0.22 14.42
CA ALA A 366 14.82 -0.60 13.85
C ALA A 366 14.92 -1.91 13.05
N ILE A 367 15.95 -2.06 12.21
CA ILE A 367 16.21 -3.30 11.44
C ILE A 367 16.47 -4.47 12.38
N CYS A 368 17.33 -4.30 13.39
CA CYS A 368 17.66 -5.35 14.34
C CYS A 368 16.48 -5.78 15.23
N SER A 369 15.48 -4.91 15.41
CA SER A 369 14.27 -5.18 16.20
C SER A 369 13.07 -5.66 15.37
N MET A 370 13.22 -5.75 14.05
CA MET A 370 12.14 -6.11 13.12
C MET A 370 11.59 -7.51 13.44
N GLY A 371 10.37 -7.61 13.95
CA GLY A 371 9.79 -8.90 14.34
C GLY A 371 10.46 -9.51 15.59
N GLY A 372 11.08 -8.67 16.43
CA GLY A 372 11.95 -9.10 17.52
C GLY A 372 13.35 -9.47 17.03
N PHE A 373 14.17 -10.08 17.89
CA PHE A 373 15.51 -10.54 17.49
C PHE A 373 15.49 -11.79 16.60
N ILE A 374 14.37 -12.53 16.57
CA ILE A 374 14.27 -13.82 15.89
C ILE A 374 14.09 -13.66 14.38
N ALA A 375 13.22 -12.77 13.91
CA ALA A 375 12.93 -12.65 12.48
C ALA A 375 14.16 -12.20 11.65
N PRO A 376 15.01 -11.25 12.10
CA PRO A 376 16.23 -10.89 11.38
C PRO A 376 17.24 -12.05 11.32
N ILE A 377 17.34 -12.85 12.39
CA ILE A 377 18.17 -14.06 12.42
C ILE A 377 17.65 -15.08 11.40
N LEU A 378 16.34 -15.35 11.37
CA LEU A 378 15.74 -16.27 10.40
C LEU A 378 15.95 -15.80 8.95
N LEU A 379 15.84 -14.49 8.71
CA LEU A 379 16.11 -13.87 7.41
C LEU A 379 17.58 -14.00 6.97
N LEU A 380 18.53 -14.12 7.89
CA LEU A 380 19.95 -14.34 7.57
C LEU A 380 20.28 -15.83 7.40
N ILE A 381 19.71 -16.69 8.23
CA ILE A 381 19.95 -18.14 8.20
C ILE A 381 19.35 -18.78 6.96
N TYR A 382 18.13 -18.40 6.59
CA TYR A 382 17.43 -19.03 5.48
C TYR A 382 18.15 -18.94 4.11
N PRO A 383 18.69 -17.80 3.65
CA PRO A 383 19.47 -17.74 2.41
C PRO A 383 20.82 -18.44 2.55
N PHE A 384 21.40 -18.50 3.76
CA PHE A 384 22.62 -19.28 4.01
C PHE A 384 22.37 -20.78 3.80
N LEU A 385 21.23 -21.29 4.26
CA LEU A 385 20.85 -22.69 4.10
C LEU A 385 20.35 -23.02 2.68
N MET A 386 19.53 -22.16 2.08
CA MET A 386 18.86 -22.44 0.80
C MET A 386 19.65 -21.95 -0.40
N GLY A 387 20.54 -20.96 -0.24
CA GLY A 387 21.21 -20.28 -1.34
C GLY A 387 20.29 -19.29 -2.09
N THR A 388 20.84 -18.68 -3.13
CA THR A 388 20.12 -17.67 -3.96
C THR A 388 19.89 -18.17 -5.38
N LYS A 389 18.77 -17.76 -5.99
CA LYS A 389 18.44 -18.07 -7.39
C LYS A 389 17.72 -16.89 -7.99
N ILE A 390 18.51 -16.04 -8.64
CA ILE A 390 18.04 -14.90 -9.40
C ILE A 390 17.96 -15.33 -10.86
N SER A 391 16.75 -15.44 -11.41
CA SER A 391 16.60 -15.67 -12.84
C SER A 391 16.85 -14.37 -13.61
N ILE A 392 17.26 -14.49 -14.87
CA ILE A 392 17.49 -13.34 -15.75
C ILE A 392 16.21 -12.50 -15.87
N GLU A 393 15.05 -13.16 -15.91
CA GLU A 393 13.73 -12.53 -15.97
C GLU A 393 13.41 -11.70 -14.71
N THR A 394 13.74 -12.19 -13.50
CA THR A 394 13.42 -11.50 -12.26
C THR A 394 14.44 -10.44 -11.86
N LYS A 395 15.64 -10.44 -12.45
CA LYS A 395 16.73 -9.50 -12.12
C LYS A 395 16.33 -8.03 -12.23
N SER A 396 15.52 -7.65 -13.24
CA SER A 396 15.00 -6.27 -13.36
C SER A 396 14.05 -5.91 -12.23
N SER A 397 13.16 -6.83 -11.90
CA SER A 397 12.14 -6.63 -10.87
C SER A 397 12.78 -6.48 -9.49
N ILE A 398 13.79 -7.31 -9.20
CA ILE A 398 14.60 -7.23 -7.98
C ILE A 398 15.34 -5.89 -7.90
N LEU A 399 16.04 -5.51 -8.96
CA LEU A 399 16.77 -4.23 -8.99
C LEU A 399 15.83 -3.04 -8.81
N LEU A 400 14.68 -3.05 -9.50
CA LEU A 400 13.68 -2.01 -9.42
C LEU A 400 13.13 -1.87 -7.99
N ALA A 401 12.68 -2.98 -7.38
CA ALA A 401 12.18 -2.98 -6.02
C ALA A 401 13.24 -2.48 -5.02
N PHE A 402 14.49 -2.93 -5.18
CA PHE A 402 15.61 -2.48 -4.36
C PHE A 402 15.84 -0.97 -4.47
N VAL A 403 15.95 -0.43 -5.69
CA VAL A 403 16.18 1.01 -5.91
C VAL A 403 15.02 1.85 -5.37
N ILE A 404 13.78 1.41 -5.58
CA ILE A 404 12.59 2.07 -5.01
C ILE A 404 12.71 2.15 -3.49
N MET A 405 12.93 1.01 -2.82
CA MET A 405 13.02 0.96 -1.37
C MET A 405 14.19 1.78 -0.83
N PHE A 406 15.34 1.74 -1.50
CA PHE A 406 16.51 2.52 -1.15
C PHE A 406 16.19 4.02 -1.18
N LEU A 407 15.59 4.52 -2.27
CA LEU A 407 15.22 5.93 -2.41
C LEU A 407 14.21 6.37 -1.35
N ILE A 408 13.22 5.53 -1.01
CA ILE A 408 12.28 5.84 0.08
C ILE A 408 13.01 5.94 1.42
N LEU A 409 13.86 4.96 1.75
CA LEU A 409 14.63 4.96 3.00
C LEU A 409 15.56 6.17 3.08
N THR A 410 16.19 6.56 1.97
CA THR A 410 16.98 7.80 1.88
C THR A 410 16.11 9.02 2.14
N GLY A 411 14.93 9.10 1.54
CA GLY A 411 14.00 10.21 1.81
C GLY A 411 13.56 10.28 3.27
N TYR A 412 13.19 9.14 3.88
CA TYR A 412 12.85 9.08 5.31
C TYR A 412 14.02 9.50 6.20
N PHE A 413 15.23 9.05 5.88
CA PHE A 413 16.44 9.46 6.59
C PHE A 413 16.62 10.98 6.55
N PHE A 414 16.52 11.60 5.39
CA PHE A 414 16.69 13.05 5.27
C PHE A 414 15.57 13.86 5.92
N ILE A 415 14.33 13.35 5.96
CA ILE A 415 13.25 13.99 6.73
C ILE A 415 13.61 14.07 8.22
N TYR A 416 14.24 13.05 8.79
CA TYR A 416 14.75 13.13 10.15
C TYR A 416 15.90 14.12 10.30
N ILE A 417 16.81 14.23 9.33
CA ILE A 417 17.89 15.23 9.39
C ILE A 417 17.31 16.64 9.45
N ILE A 418 16.37 16.96 8.55
CA ILE A 418 15.81 18.32 8.43
C ILE A 418 14.65 18.62 9.39
N THR A 419 14.24 17.66 10.22
CA THR A 419 13.05 17.81 11.09
C THR A 419 13.08 19.08 11.95
N PRO A 420 11.95 19.81 12.10
CA PRO A 420 11.83 20.93 13.05
C PRO A 420 11.74 20.46 14.49
N TYR A 421 11.24 19.25 14.72
CA TYR A 421 11.04 18.67 16.04
C TYR A 421 12.34 18.21 16.70
N ASP A 422 12.26 17.90 18.00
CA ASP A 422 13.30 17.13 18.68
C ASP A 422 13.53 15.80 17.95
N LEU A 423 14.79 15.55 17.55
CA LEU A 423 15.14 14.42 16.70
C LEU A 423 14.85 13.08 17.39
N ASN A 424 15.19 12.96 18.67
CA ASN A 424 15.01 11.72 19.42
C ASN A 424 13.53 11.40 19.61
N TRP A 425 12.73 12.40 19.97
CA TRP A 425 11.29 12.27 20.08
C TRP A 425 10.67 11.87 18.73
N HIS A 426 11.02 12.58 17.64
CA HIS A 426 10.45 12.31 16.32
C HIS A 426 10.81 10.89 15.85
N ILE A 427 12.06 10.46 16.00
CA ILE A 427 12.48 9.08 15.70
C ILE A 427 11.68 8.08 16.54
N LYS A 428 11.63 8.27 17.87
CA LYS A 428 10.99 7.32 18.80
C LYS A 428 9.51 7.10 18.50
N THR A 429 8.80 8.13 18.03
CA THR A 429 7.36 8.07 17.76
C THR A 429 7.01 7.56 16.36
N SER A 430 7.93 7.63 15.38
CA SER A 430 7.61 7.38 13.97
C SER A 430 8.41 6.26 13.30
N ILE A 431 9.62 5.91 13.77
CA ILE A 431 10.51 5.02 13.01
C ILE A 431 9.90 3.63 12.74
N ASN A 432 9.28 3.02 13.76
CA ASN A 432 8.65 1.70 13.59
C ASN A 432 7.51 1.74 12.57
N ARG A 433 6.79 2.87 12.48
CA ARG A 433 5.70 3.04 11.52
C ARG A 433 6.25 3.13 10.10
N LEU A 434 7.32 3.91 9.88
CA LEU A 434 7.97 4.03 8.58
C LEU A 434 8.50 2.67 8.07
N PHE A 435 9.10 1.86 8.95
CA PHE A 435 9.58 0.54 8.58
C PHE A 435 8.45 -0.44 8.25
N VAL A 436 7.33 -0.38 8.99
CA VAL A 436 6.15 -1.24 8.73
C VAL A 436 5.55 -1.00 7.35
N GLN A 437 5.62 0.23 6.82
CA GLN A 437 5.20 0.54 5.44
C GLN A 437 6.04 -0.24 4.41
N LEU A 438 7.28 -0.58 4.73
CA LEU A 438 8.23 -1.24 3.81
C LEU A 438 8.34 -2.75 4.01
N TYR A 439 7.89 -3.31 5.15
CA TYR A 439 7.98 -4.75 5.43
C TYR A 439 7.39 -5.64 4.33
N PRO A 440 6.18 -5.38 3.79
CA PRO A 440 5.62 -6.26 2.76
C PRO A 440 6.48 -6.27 1.49
N ALA A 441 6.99 -5.11 1.07
CA ALA A 441 7.86 -4.98 -0.09
C ALA A 441 9.25 -5.58 0.15
N PHE A 442 9.80 -5.43 1.35
CA PHE A 442 11.05 -6.06 1.76
C PHE A 442 10.96 -7.58 1.71
N ILE A 443 9.90 -8.16 2.29
CA ILE A 443 9.69 -9.61 2.27
C ILE A 443 9.48 -10.10 0.84
N PHE A 444 8.74 -9.34 0.01
CA PHE A 444 8.61 -9.65 -1.40
C PHE A 444 9.98 -9.70 -2.10
N LEU A 445 10.80 -8.66 -1.96
CA LEU A 445 12.14 -8.58 -2.53
C LEU A 445 13.03 -9.74 -2.06
N TYR A 446 13.00 -10.06 -0.77
CA TYR A 446 13.75 -11.15 -0.16
C TYR A 446 13.39 -12.50 -0.77
N PHE A 447 12.10 -12.86 -0.83
CA PHE A 447 11.65 -14.14 -1.40
C PHE A 447 11.84 -14.23 -2.93
N MET A 448 11.96 -13.10 -3.62
CA MET A 448 12.35 -13.08 -5.04
C MET A 448 13.83 -13.47 -5.26
N ILE A 449 14.69 -13.36 -4.23
CA ILE A 449 16.13 -13.65 -4.30
C ILE A 449 16.45 -15.07 -3.81
N VAL A 450 15.85 -15.50 -2.70
CA VAL A 450 16.18 -16.78 -2.05
C VAL A 450 15.61 -17.98 -2.82
N ARG A 451 16.32 -19.12 -2.79
CA ARG A 451 15.85 -20.39 -3.38
C ARG A 451 14.69 -20.99 -2.58
N SER A 452 13.85 -21.74 -3.27
CA SER A 452 12.81 -22.52 -2.62
C SER A 452 13.40 -23.83 -2.06
N PRO A 453 12.92 -24.35 -0.91
CA PRO A 453 13.31 -25.66 -0.41
C PRO A 453 13.04 -26.77 -1.43
N GLU A 454 11.97 -26.59 -2.22
CA GLU A 454 11.59 -27.47 -3.31
C GLU A 454 12.56 -27.45 -4.51
N ASP A 455 13.46 -26.46 -4.61
CA ASP A 455 14.51 -26.45 -5.65
C ASP A 455 15.73 -27.31 -5.27
N ILE A 456 15.81 -27.77 -4.01
CA ILE A 456 16.99 -28.46 -3.44
C ILE A 456 16.69 -29.96 -3.20
N SER A 457 15.43 -30.31 -2.96
CA SER A 457 14.93 -31.70 -2.92
C SER A 457 14.81 -32.28 -4.32
#